data_AF-A0A194PQ19-F1
#
_entry.id   AF-A0A194PQ19-F1
#
_cell.length_a   1.000
_cell.length_b   1.000
_cell.length_c   1.000
_cell.angle_alpha   90.00
_cell.angle_beta   90.00
_cell.angle_gamma   90.00
#
_symmetry.space_group_name_H-M   'P 1'
#
loop_
_entity.id
_entity.type
_entity.pdbx_description
1 polymer ?
#
loop_
_entity_poly.entity_id
_entity_poly.type
_entity_poly.pdbx_seq_one_letter_code
_entity_poly.pdbx_strand_id
1 'polypeptide(L)'
;MSLLGKPLSYRATRRDARYRRLQSKFYNFLERPRGVKAVLYHMIVFLMVFMCLSLSVFSTIEEYEAKAGIVLFYMETVVVVWFAIEFILRLWSSGCRSRYQGSIGRLKFLKRPFCIIDVTTIMASLVVLGMGSSGQVFAASALRGLRFFQILRMVRMDRRGGTWKLLGSVVYAHRQELITTLYIGFLGLIFASFLVYLAEKDVADTKFKNFAEALWWGVITLCTVGYGDMVPQTWQGKFIASFCALLGISFFALPAGILGSGFALKVQQQQRQKHMIRRRQPAATLIQALWRCYAADEHSMSVATWKIHQIPLPSPQTSRVMSASFKNNASFVSRLPTIRRHKSTSLHSPAPAPAPHAKHRYDVNASAENLGELHTAHALLNYNKMKCINTRLTNHDRQQ
;
A
#
# COMPACT_ATOMS: atom_id res chain seq x y z
N MET A 1 8.13 -30.86 -4.16
CA MET A 1 8.81 -31.60 -3.08
C MET A 1 7.89 -31.54 -1.87
N SER A 2 7.42 -32.68 -1.35
CA SER A 2 6.88 -32.72 0.01
C SER A 2 7.95 -32.19 0.95
N LEU A 3 7.53 -31.53 2.03
CA LEU A 3 8.38 -31.00 3.09
C LEU A 3 9.28 -32.06 3.75
N LEU A 4 9.11 -33.34 3.41
CA LEU A 4 9.89 -34.51 3.85
C LEU A 4 10.42 -35.37 2.68
N GLY A 5 10.62 -34.80 1.48
CA GLY A 5 11.21 -35.53 0.35
C GLY A 5 10.28 -36.52 -0.38
N LYS A 6 9.06 -36.78 0.10
CA LYS A 6 8.06 -37.53 -0.68
C LYS A 6 7.61 -36.72 -1.92
N PRO A 7 7.39 -37.32 -3.10
CA PRO A 7 6.74 -36.61 -4.19
C PRO A 7 5.32 -36.26 -3.76
N LEU A 8 5.02 -34.95 -3.61
CA LEU A 8 3.64 -34.50 -3.54
C LEU A 8 3.00 -34.90 -4.87
N SER A 9 2.09 -35.88 -4.85
CA SER A 9 1.21 -36.18 -5.97
C SER A 9 0.21 -35.02 -6.14
N TYR A 10 0.72 -33.85 -6.52
CA TYR A 10 -0.10 -32.75 -6.97
C TYR A 10 -0.47 -33.04 -8.41
N ARG A 11 -1.57 -33.77 -8.60
CA ARG A 11 -2.15 -34.05 -9.91
C ARG A 11 -2.80 -32.78 -10.43
N ALA A 12 -1.98 -31.82 -10.86
CA ALA A 12 -2.43 -30.60 -11.51
C ALA A 12 -3.03 -30.98 -12.87
N THR A 13 -4.34 -31.21 -12.92
CA THR A 13 -5.01 -31.40 -14.20
C THR A 13 -4.84 -30.12 -15.02
N ARG A 14 -4.50 -30.26 -16.31
CA ARG A 14 -4.23 -29.12 -17.23
C ARG A 14 -5.40 -28.11 -17.26
N ARG A 15 -6.61 -28.54 -16.92
CA ARG A 15 -7.82 -27.71 -16.74
C ARG A 15 -7.71 -26.78 -15.53
N ASP A 16 -7.15 -27.22 -14.40
CA ASP A 16 -6.94 -26.38 -13.20
C ASP A 16 -5.96 -25.23 -13.49
N ALA A 17 -4.92 -25.47 -14.28
CA ALA A 17 -3.98 -24.43 -14.69
C ALA A 17 -4.62 -23.34 -15.57
N ARG A 18 -5.46 -23.72 -16.55
CA ARG A 18 -6.19 -22.75 -17.40
C ARG A 18 -7.22 -21.96 -16.58
N TYR A 19 -7.97 -22.65 -15.73
CA TYR A 19 -8.94 -22.06 -14.82
C TYR A 19 -8.29 -21.00 -13.91
N ARG A 20 -7.17 -21.34 -13.23
CA ARG A 20 -6.45 -20.39 -12.37
C ARG A 20 -5.86 -19.21 -13.12
N ARG A 21 -5.39 -19.42 -14.36
CA ARG A 21 -4.93 -18.32 -15.22
C ARG A 21 -6.08 -17.36 -15.54
N LEU A 22 -7.26 -17.88 -15.89
CA LEU A 22 -8.45 -17.06 -16.17
C LEU A 22 -8.89 -16.29 -14.91
N GLN A 23 -8.95 -16.98 -13.77
CA GLN A 23 -9.29 -16.40 -12.47
C GLN A 23 -8.33 -15.25 -12.11
N SER A 24 -7.02 -15.44 -12.31
CA SER A 24 -6.00 -14.41 -12.09
C SER A 24 -6.13 -13.24 -13.08
N LYS A 25 -6.48 -13.49 -14.35
CA LYS A 25 -6.74 -12.42 -15.34
C LYS A 25 -7.91 -11.55 -14.91
N PHE A 26 -9.06 -12.13 -14.55
CA PHE A 26 -10.22 -11.38 -14.05
C PHE A 26 -9.93 -10.65 -12.75
N TYR A 27 -9.23 -11.31 -11.81
CA TYR A 27 -8.83 -10.67 -10.56
C TYR A 27 -7.93 -9.45 -10.80
N ASN A 28 -6.96 -9.57 -11.70
CA ASN A 28 -6.09 -8.44 -12.05
C ASN A 28 -6.87 -7.36 -12.81
N PHE A 29 -7.79 -7.72 -13.71
CA PHE A 29 -8.60 -6.76 -14.45
C PHE A 29 -9.49 -5.93 -13.50
N LEU A 30 -10.18 -6.58 -12.57
CA LEU A 30 -11.11 -5.94 -11.64
C LEU A 30 -10.37 -5.25 -10.46
N GLU A 31 -9.51 -5.96 -9.73
CA GLU A 31 -8.88 -5.38 -8.55
C GLU A 31 -7.73 -4.43 -8.91
N ARG A 32 -7.04 -4.68 -10.03
CA ARG A 32 -5.68 -4.20 -10.33
C ARG A 32 -5.59 -3.59 -11.74
N PRO A 33 -6.44 -2.59 -12.07
CA PRO A 33 -6.54 -2.09 -13.43
C PRO A 33 -5.16 -1.66 -13.93
N ARG A 34 -4.67 -2.35 -14.96
CA ARG A 34 -3.44 -2.03 -15.68
C ARG A 34 -3.76 -2.02 -17.16
N GLY A 35 -3.28 -1.00 -17.85
CA GLY A 35 -3.52 -0.80 -19.28
C GLY A 35 -4.88 -0.15 -19.56
N VAL A 36 -5.05 0.27 -20.82
CA VAL A 36 -6.15 1.13 -21.27
C VAL A 36 -7.51 0.47 -21.12
N LYS A 37 -7.65 -0.81 -21.48
CA LYS A 37 -8.94 -1.53 -21.42
C LYS A 37 -9.53 -1.60 -20.01
N ALA A 38 -8.69 -1.86 -19.01
CA ALA A 38 -9.13 -1.93 -17.62
C ALA A 38 -9.51 -0.55 -17.10
N VAL A 39 -8.73 0.49 -17.43
CA VAL A 39 -9.06 1.88 -17.06
C VAL A 39 -10.38 2.29 -17.71
N LEU A 40 -10.59 2.02 -19.00
CA LEU A 40 -11.82 2.33 -19.71
C LEU A 40 -13.04 1.70 -19.04
N TYR A 41 -12.98 0.41 -18.67
CA TYR A 41 -14.06 -0.24 -17.92
C TYR A 41 -14.40 0.50 -16.62
N HIS A 42 -13.38 0.87 -15.83
CA HIS A 42 -13.61 1.58 -14.57
C HIS A 42 -14.17 3.00 -14.80
N MET A 43 -13.74 3.68 -15.87
CA MET A 43 -14.29 4.98 -16.27
C MET A 43 -15.75 4.88 -16.71
N ILE A 44 -16.13 3.85 -17.45
CA ILE A 44 -17.54 3.60 -17.83
C ILE A 44 -18.38 3.34 -16.58
N VAL A 45 -17.91 2.50 -15.66
CA VAL A 45 -18.60 2.24 -14.39
C VAL A 45 -18.70 3.51 -13.55
N PHE A 46 -17.66 4.35 -13.53
CA PHE A 46 -17.69 5.66 -12.86
C PHE A 46 -18.77 6.56 -13.44
N LEU A 47 -18.79 6.72 -14.77
CA LEU A 47 -19.76 7.55 -15.46
C LEU A 47 -21.19 7.04 -15.25
N MET A 48 -21.39 5.72 -15.26
CA MET A 48 -22.70 5.10 -14.98
C MET A 48 -23.19 5.43 -13.56
N VAL A 49 -22.31 5.35 -12.55
CA VAL A 49 -22.65 5.76 -11.16
C VAL A 49 -22.94 7.25 -11.09
N PHE A 50 -22.10 8.07 -11.73
CA PHE A 50 -22.23 9.52 -11.72
C PHE A 50 -23.55 9.96 -12.35
N MET A 51 -23.93 9.40 -13.51
CA MET A 51 -25.22 9.65 -14.14
C MET A 51 -26.40 9.26 -13.25
N CYS A 52 -26.32 8.12 -12.56
CA CYS A 52 -27.34 7.70 -11.59
C CYS A 52 -27.44 8.71 -10.42
N LEU A 53 -26.32 9.24 -9.93
CA LEU A 53 -26.30 10.25 -8.88
C LEU A 53 -26.89 11.59 -9.36
N SER A 54 -26.52 12.04 -10.56
CA SER A 54 -27.08 13.26 -11.16
C SER A 54 -28.59 13.15 -11.35
N LEU A 55 -29.09 12.03 -11.89
CA LEU A 55 -30.53 11.77 -12.00
C LEU A 55 -31.22 11.75 -10.62
N SER A 56 -30.52 11.29 -9.58
CA SER A 56 -31.04 11.32 -8.20
C SER A 56 -31.24 12.75 -7.71
N VAL A 57 -30.31 13.66 -8.02
CA VAL A 57 -30.45 15.10 -7.75
C VAL A 57 -31.58 15.71 -8.60
N PHE A 58 -31.69 15.38 -9.89
CA PHE A 58 -32.79 15.89 -10.71
C PHE A 58 -34.16 15.42 -10.21
N SER A 59 -34.24 14.21 -9.65
CA SER A 59 -35.48 13.70 -9.06
C SER A 59 -35.92 14.42 -7.78
N THR A 60 -35.10 15.31 -7.20
CA THR A 60 -35.50 16.15 -6.06
C THR A 60 -36.09 17.49 -6.49
N ILE A 61 -36.08 17.82 -7.78
CA ILE A 61 -36.66 19.06 -8.32
C ILE A 61 -38.09 18.75 -8.75
N GLU A 62 -39.08 19.45 -8.18
CA GLU A 62 -40.52 19.20 -8.41
C GLU A 62 -40.90 19.18 -9.90
N GLU A 63 -40.30 20.06 -10.71
CA GLU A 63 -40.55 20.15 -12.16
C GLU A 63 -40.15 18.88 -12.93
N TYR A 64 -39.10 18.19 -12.49
CA TYR A 64 -38.53 17.03 -13.19
C TYR A 64 -38.78 15.70 -12.45
N GLU A 65 -39.38 15.72 -11.26
CA GLU A 65 -39.52 14.57 -10.37
C GLU A 65 -40.10 13.34 -11.07
N ALA A 66 -41.23 13.49 -11.77
CA ALA A 66 -41.93 12.37 -12.39
C ALA A 66 -41.11 11.71 -13.52
N LYS A 67 -40.55 12.52 -14.44
CA LYS A 67 -39.75 12.02 -15.56
C LYS A 67 -38.41 11.47 -15.09
N ALA A 68 -37.72 12.19 -14.20
CA ALA A 68 -36.43 11.78 -13.65
C ALA A 68 -36.58 10.53 -12.78
N GLY A 69 -37.67 10.39 -12.01
CA GLY A 69 -37.95 9.23 -11.19
C GLY A 69 -38.08 7.93 -11.99
N ILE A 70 -38.80 7.97 -13.13
CA ILE A 70 -38.96 6.81 -14.01
C ILE A 70 -37.60 6.41 -14.61
N VAL A 71 -36.86 7.37 -15.18
CA VAL A 71 -35.54 7.11 -15.77
C VAL A 71 -34.55 6.60 -14.71
N LEU A 72 -34.61 7.17 -13.50
CA LEU A 72 -33.79 6.76 -12.37
C LEU A 72 -34.07 5.31 -11.96
N PHE A 73 -35.33 4.88 -11.91
CA PHE A 73 -35.68 3.50 -11.57
C PHE A 73 -35.08 2.49 -12.57
N TYR A 74 -35.17 2.75 -13.87
CA TYR A 74 -34.56 1.90 -14.89
C TYR A 74 -33.03 1.89 -14.80
N MET A 75 -32.41 3.07 -14.69
CA MET A 75 -30.96 3.19 -14.57
C MET A 75 -30.44 2.52 -13.29
N GLU A 76 -31.14 2.68 -12.17
CA GLU A 76 -30.80 2.03 -10.91
C GLU A 76 -30.87 0.50 -11.01
N THR A 77 -31.91 -0.02 -11.67
CA THR A 77 -32.03 -1.47 -11.94
C THR A 77 -30.83 -1.99 -12.73
N VAL A 78 -30.44 -1.30 -13.82
CA VAL A 78 -29.27 -1.66 -14.63
C VAL A 78 -27.98 -1.62 -13.80
N VAL A 79 -27.79 -0.57 -13.01
CA VAL A 79 -26.62 -0.37 -12.15
C VAL A 79 -26.50 -1.49 -11.11
N VAL A 80 -27.60 -1.87 -10.46
CA VAL A 80 -27.64 -2.91 -9.43
C VAL A 80 -27.32 -4.28 -10.02
N VAL A 81 -27.91 -4.62 -11.16
CA VAL A 81 -27.62 -5.89 -11.86
C VAL A 81 -26.14 -5.93 -12.26
N TRP A 82 -25.61 -4.84 -12.82
CA TRP A 82 -24.19 -4.76 -13.16
C TRP A 82 -23.29 -4.95 -11.94
N PHE A 83 -23.62 -4.35 -10.80
CA PHE A 83 -22.82 -4.46 -9.57
C PHE A 83 -22.92 -5.82 -8.92
N ALA A 84 -24.09 -6.46 -8.95
CA ALA A 84 -24.24 -7.83 -8.49
C ALA A 84 -23.36 -8.78 -9.30
N ILE A 85 -23.39 -8.69 -10.63
CA ILE A 85 -22.53 -9.49 -11.52
C ILE A 85 -21.05 -9.19 -11.24
N GLU A 86 -20.66 -7.93 -11.16
CA GLU A 86 -19.30 -7.52 -10.88
C GLU A 86 -18.80 -8.05 -9.52
N PHE A 87 -19.65 -7.99 -8.49
CA PHE A 87 -19.34 -8.48 -7.15
C PHE A 87 -19.18 -10.01 -7.12
N ILE A 88 -20.07 -10.75 -7.80
CA ILE A 88 -19.97 -12.21 -7.94
C ILE A 88 -18.67 -12.58 -8.66
N LEU A 89 -18.35 -11.92 -9.79
CA LEU A 89 -17.11 -12.15 -10.53
C LEU A 89 -15.87 -11.80 -9.68
N ARG A 90 -15.94 -10.76 -8.85
CA ARG A 90 -14.85 -10.39 -7.94
C ARG A 90 -14.66 -11.43 -6.83
N LEU A 91 -15.75 -11.90 -6.22
CA LEU A 91 -15.72 -12.93 -5.19
C LEU A 91 -15.19 -14.24 -5.76
N TRP A 92 -15.65 -14.64 -6.93
CA TRP A 92 -15.15 -15.83 -7.64
C TRP A 92 -13.68 -15.69 -7.99
N SER A 93 -13.26 -14.56 -8.57
CA SER A 93 -11.87 -14.34 -8.99
C SER A 93 -10.87 -14.19 -7.82
N SER A 94 -11.35 -13.84 -6.62
CA SER A 94 -10.51 -13.72 -5.42
C SER A 94 -9.76 -15.02 -5.05
N GLY A 95 -10.33 -16.18 -5.40
CA GLY A 95 -9.75 -17.50 -5.11
C GLY A 95 -8.45 -17.82 -5.86
N CYS A 96 -7.97 -16.94 -6.75
CA CYS A 96 -6.65 -17.10 -7.38
C CYS A 96 -5.49 -16.89 -6.39
N ARG A 97 -5.73 -16.18 -5.28
CA ARG A 97 -4.76 -15.94 -4.20
C ARG A 97 -4.83 -17.08 -3.18
N SER A 98 -3.68 -17.66 -2.79
CA SER A 98 -3.64 -18.72 -1.76
C SER A 98 -4.33 -18.32 -0.44
N ARG A 99 -4.24 -17.03 -0.06
CA ARG A 99 -4.89 -16.47 1.13
C ARG A 99 -6.43 -16.55 1.12
N TYR A 100 -7.06 -16.60 -0.06
CA TYR A 100 -8.52 -16.54 -0.24
C TYR A 100 -9.09 -17.82 -0.87
N GLN A 101 -8.37 -18.94 -0.77
CA GLN A 101 -8.85 -20.23 -1.27
C GLN A 101 -9.87 -20.87 -0.32
N GLY A 102 -10.82 -21.61 -0.90
CA GLY A 102 -11.93 -22.23 -0.18
C GLY A 102 -12.98 -21.23 0.32
N SER A 103 -14.04 -21.75 0.96
CA SER A 103 -15.16 -20.95 1.45
C SER A 103 -14.75 -20.00 2.58
N ILE A 104 -13.90 -20.46 3.50
CA ILE A 104 -13.37 -19.64 4.61
C ILE A 104 -12.48 -18.51 4.07
N GLY A 105 -11.67 -18.79 3.05
CA GLY A 105 -10.85 -17.79 2.38
C GLY A 105 -11.69 -16.71 1.70
N ARG A 106 -12.79 -17.10 1.05
CA ARG A 106 -13.74 -16.16 0.44
C ARG A 106 -14.47 -15.32 1.48
N LEU A 107 -14.90 -15.90 2.61
CA LEU A 107 -15.50 -15.13 3.70
C LEU A 107 -14.52 -14.09 4.28
N LYS A 108 -13.23 -14.44 4.38
CA LYS A 108 -12.16 -13.49 4.75
C LYS A 108 -12.01 -12.36 3.72
N PHE A 109 -12.32 -12.59 2.45
CA PHE A 109 -12.34 -11.55 1.42
C PHE A 109 -13.55 -10.60 1.58
N LEU A 110 -14.73 -11.11 1.94
CA LEU A 110 -15.91 -10.28 2.21
C LEU A 110 -15.70 -9.31 3.38
N LYS A 111 -14.95 -9.71 4.42
CA LYS A 111 -14.66 -8.87 5.60
C LYS A 111 -13.77 -7.65 5.33
N ARG A 112 -13.35 -7.42 4.08
CA ARG A 112 -12.61 -6.20 3.71
C ARG A 112 -13.56 -5.00 3.67
N PRO A 113 -13.17 -3.81 4.15
CA PRO A 113 -14.07 -2.65 4.27
C PRO A 113 -14.73 -2.27 2.94
N PHE A 114 -13.98 -2.22 1.84
CA PHE A 114 -14.56 -1.89 0.52
C PHE A 114 -15.50 -2.98 -0.02
N CYS A 115 -15.30 -4.25 0.35
CA CYS A 115 -16.23 -5.32 0.00
C CYS A 115 -17.53 -5.18 0.80
N ILE A 116 -17.43 -4.81 2.08
CA ILE A 116 -18.61 -4.52 2.93
C ILE A 116 -19.41 -3.37 2.33
N ILE A 117 -18.74 -2.27 1.94
CA ILE A 117 -19.42 -1.14 1.26
C ILE A 117 -20.16 -1.63 0.01
N ASP A 118 -19.51 -2.42 -0.87
CA ASP A 118 -20.16 -2.92 -2.10
C ASP A 118 -21.41 -3.76 -1.77
N VAL A 119 -21.31 -4.69 -0.81
CA VAL A 119 -22.46 -5.50 -0.34
C VAL A 119 -23.57 -4.62 0.24
N THR A 120 -23.24 -3.69 1.13
CA THR A 120 -24.21 -2.75 1.72
C THR A 120 -24.90 -1.94 0.63
N THR A 121 -24.15 -1.45 -0.37
CA THR A 121 -24.76 -0.70 -1.47
C THR A 121 -25.69 -1.57 -2.32
N ILE A 122 -25.31 -2.80 -2.67
CA ILE A 122 -26.16 -3.72 -3.43
C ILE A 122 -27.43 -4.04 -2.63
N MET A 123 -27.30 -4.38 -1.35
CA MET A 123 -28.44 -4.69 -0.48
C MET A 123 -29.38 -3.50 -0.31
N ALA A 124 -28.87 -2.30 -0.03
CA ALA A 124 -29.69 -1.10 0.08
C ALA A 124 -30.47 -0.84 -1.23
N SER A 125 -29.85 -1.07 -2.38
CA SER A 125 -30.49 -0.87 -3.68
C SER A 125 -31.56 -1.91 -3.98
N LEU A 126 -31.35 -3.18 -3.58
CA LEU A 126 -32.37 -4.22 -3.71
C LEU A 126 -33.59 -3.93 -2.83
N VAL A 127 -33.37 -3.42 -1.61
CA VAL A 127 -34.46 -2.96 -0.73
C VAL A 127 -35.23 -1.81 -1.37
N VAL A 128 -34.53 -0.82 -1.94
CA VAL A 128 -35.15 0.31 -2.65
C VAL A 128 -36.03 -0.16 -3.81
N LEU A 129 -35.49 -1.05 -4.67
CA LEU A 129 -36.23 -1.57 -5.83
C LEU A 129 -37.42 -2.45 -5.40
N GLY A 130 -37.24 -3.30 -4.38
CA GLY A 130 -38.29 -4.17 -3.86
C GLY A 130 -39.45 -3.39 -3.24
N MET A 131 -39.16 -2.44 -2.36
CA MET A 131 -40.18 -1.63 -1.69
C MET A 131 -40.86 -0.64 -2.65
N GLY A 132 -40.13 -0.12 -3.64
CA GLY A 132 -40.69 0.75 -4.67
C GLY A 132 -41.75 0.06 -5.54
N SER A 133 -41.66 -1.26 -5.72
CA SER A 133 -42.62 -2.04 -6.51
C SER A 133 -43.96 -2.28 -5.79
N SER A 134 -43.95 -2.30 -4.45
CA SER A 134 -45.11 -2.63 -3.61
C SER A 134 -46.06 -1.45 -3.33
N GLY A 135 -45.79 -0.25 -3.86
CA GLY A 135 -46.73 0.89 -3.83
C GLY A 135 -47.09 1.44 -2.44
N GLN A 136 -46.48 0.94 -1.35
CA GLN A 136 -46.75 1.45 0.00
C GLN A 136 -46.23 2.90 0.15
N VAL A 137 -47.13 3.84 0.41
CA VAL A 137 -46.84 5.28 0.52
C VAL A 137 -45.83 5.61 1.63
N PHE A 138 -45.80 4.80 2.70
CA PHE A 138 -44.77 4.88 3.75
C PHE A 138 -43.35 4.58 3.24
N ALA A 139 -43.22 3.83 2.14
CA ALA A 139 -41.94 3.57 1.50
C ALA A 139 -41.36 4.84 0.87
N ALA A 140 -42.16 5.78 0.36
CA ALA A 140 -41.65 6.95 -0.36
C ALA A 140 -40.67 7.81 0.48
N SER A 141 -40.95 7.99 1.77
CA SER A 141 -40.05 8.71 2.68
C SER A 141 -38.81 7.91 3.07
N ALA A 142 -38.94 6.60 3.31
CA ALA A 142 -37.80 5.73 3.62
C ALA A 142 -36.86 5.55 2.40
N LEU A 143 -37.42 5.47 1.20
CA LEU A 143 -36.71 5.38 -0.07
C LEU A 143 -35.85 6.62 -0.34
N ARG A 144 -36.31 7.82 0.06
CA ARG A 144 -35.51 9.06 -0.02
C ARG A 144 -34.25 8.99 0.83
N GLY A 145 -34.34 8.47 2.05
CA GLY A 145 -33.16 8.27 2.93
C GLY A 145 -32.20 7.21 2.39
N LEU A 146 -32.72 6.14 1.76
CA LEU A 146 -31.88 5.09 1.16
C LEU A 146 -31.06 5.58 -0.05
N ARG A 147 -31.49 6.67 -0.71
CA ARG A 147 -30.69 7.33 -1.77
C ARG A 147 -29.33 7.83 -1.26
N PHE A 148 -29.20 8.13 0.04
CA PHE A 148 -27.91 8.49 0.62
C PHE A 148 -26.89 7.34 0.53
N PHE A 149 -27.31 6.08 0.69
CA PHE A 149 -26.43 4.92 0.50
C PHE A 149 -25.96 4.78 -0.96
N GLN A 150 -26.66 5.39 -1.93
CA GLN A 150 -26.22 5.40 -3.32
C GLN A 150 -24.94 6.23 -3.51
N ILE A 151 -24.71 7.27 -2.70
CA ILE A 151 -23.47 8.05 -2.72
C ILE A 151 -22.26 7.17 -2.36
N LEU A 152 -22.44 6.16 -1.50
CA LEU A 152 -21.38 5.19 -1.17
C LEU A 152 -20.90 4.39 -2.40
N ARG A 153 -21.71 4.30 -3.47
CA ARG A 153 -21.30 3.68 -4.75
C ARG A 153 -20.15 4.43 -5.41
N MET A 154 -19.94 5.71 -5.10
CA MET A 154 -18.78 6.49 -5.56
C MET A 154 -17.52 6.13 -4.77
N VAL A 155 -17.65 5.91 -3.46
CA VAL A 155 -16.52 5.58 -2.55
C VAL A 155 -15.85 4.27 -2.96
N ARG A 156 -16.61 3.30 -3.50
CA ARG A 156 -16.07 2.02 -3.95
C ARG A 156 -15.14 2.11 -5.18
N MET A 157 -15.08 3.27 -5.86
CA MET A 157 -14.13 3.51 -6.95
C MET A 157 -12.67 3.36 -6.46
N ASP A 158 -12.38 3.70 -5.20
CA ASP A 158 -11.10 3.39 -4.56
C ASP A 158 -11.04 1.96 -4.03
N ARG A 159 -11.00 0.98 -4.96
CA ARG A 159 -11.08 -0.46 -4.66
C ARG A 159 -10.01 -0.97 -3.68
N ARG A 160 -8.85 -0.30 -3.59
CA ARG A 160 -7.72 -0.74 -2.75
C ARG A 160 -7.54 0.06 -1.47
N GLY A 161 -8.27 1.16 -1.32
CA GLY A 161 -7.96 2.20 -0.35
C GLY A 161 -6.56 2.77 -0.54
N GLY A 162 -6.10 2.86 -1.79
CA GLY A 162 -4.75 3.35 -2.10
C GLY A 162 -4.62 4.82 -1.71
N THR A 163 -5.64 5.60 -2.05
CA THR A 163 -5.75 7.03 -1.73
C THR A 163 -5.85 7.22 -0.22
N TRP A 164 -6.72 6.46 0.45
CA TRP A 164 -6.87 6.52 1.91
C TRP A 164 -5.60 6.12 2.68
N LYS A 165 -4.87 5.10 2.21
CA LYS A 165 -3.58 4.73 2.80
C LYS A 165 -2.51 5.79 2.56
N LEU A 166 -2.51 6.39 1.37
CA LEU A 166 -1.57 7.47 1.03
C LEU A 166 -1.81 8.67 1.93
N LEU A 167 -3.06 9.17 1.96
CA LEU A 167 -3.54 10.27 2.79
C LEU A 167 -3.25 10.00 4.26
N GLY A 168 -3.73 8.86 4.79
CA GLY A 168 -3.52 8.50 6.19
C GLY A 168 -2.05 8.41 6.58
N SER A 169 -1.18 7.95 5.67
CA SER A 169 0.26 7.92 5.96
C SER A 169 0.93 9.30 5.86
N VAL A 170 0.42 10.25 5.06
CA VAL A 170 0.92 11.65 5.07
C VAL A 170 0.44 12.35 6.34
N VAL A 171 -0.85 12.25 6.66
CA VAL A 171 -1.44 12.78 7.90
C VAL A 171 -0.71 12.23 9.12
N TYR A 172 -0.46 10.91 9.15
CA TYR A 172 0.28 10.31 10.25
C TYR A 172 1.71 10.87 10.32
N ALA A 173 2.42 10.97 9.21
CA ALA A 173 3.80 11.50 9.20
C ALA A 173 3.87 12.93 9.76
N HIS A 174 2.91 13.78 9.42
CA HIS A 174 2.84 15.19 9.83
C HIS A 174 1.85 15.45 10.97
N ARG A 175 1.53 14.43 11.78
CA ARG A 175 0.47 14.53 12.81
C ARG A 175 0.75 15.60 13.86
N GLN A 176 2.01 15.80 14.24
CA GLN A 176 2.37 16.81 15.23
C GLN A 176 2.12 18.22 14.69
N GLU A 177 2.61 18.52 13.49
CA GLU A 177 2.43 19.81 12.82
C GLU A 177 0.94 20.12 12.58
N LEU A 178 0.16 19.11 12.14
CA LEU A 178 -1.29 19.24 11.95
C LEU A 178 -2.03 19.50 13.26
N ILE A 179 -1.74 18.74 14.31
CA ILE A 179 -2.39 18.92 15.61
C ILE A 179 -2.05 20.31 16.19
N THR A 180 -0.79 20.73 16.12
CA THR A 180 -0.35 22.04 16.62
C THR A 180 -1.04 23.19 15.86
N THR A 181 -1.10 23.14 14.54
CA THR A 181 -1.75 24.19 13.73
C THR A 181 -3.26 24.24 13.94
N LEU A 182 -3.94 23.09 14.02
CA LEU A 182 -5.37 23.03 14.35
C LEU A 182 -5.65 23.50 15.77
N TYR A 183 -4.80 23.15 16.74
CA TYR A 183 -4.95 23.59 18.13
C TYR A 183 -4.82 25.12 18.25
N ILE A 184 -3.77 25.70 17.68
CA ILE A 184 -3.56 27.17 17.69
C ILE A 184 -4.69 27.87 16.91
N GLY A 185 -5.08 27.33 15.75
CA GLY A 185 -6.19 27.86 14.95
C GLY A 185 -7.51 27.84 15.73
N PHE A 186 -7.83 26.74 16.41
CA PHE A 186 -9.05 26.64 17.21
C PHE A 186 -9.03 27.58 18.43
N LEU A 187 -7.89 27.71 19.12
CA LEU A 187 -7.74 28.66 20.22
C LEU A 187 -7.93 30.11 19.72
N GLY A 188 -7.34 30.44 18.57
CA GLY A 188 -7.51 31.73 17.90
C GLY A 188 -8.95 32.00 17.47
N LEU A 189 -9.66 30.98 16.97
CA LEU A 189 -11.09 31.06 16.61
C LEU A 189 -11.94 31.42 17.82
N ILE A 190 -11.78 30.72 18.94
CA ILE A 190 -12.53 30.97 20.17
C ILE A 190 -12.24 32.38 20.69
N PHE A 191 -10.95 32.76 20.72
CA PHE A 191 -10.52 34.06 21.21
C PHE A 191 -11.05 35.22 20.34
N ALA A 192 -10.92 35.11 19.00
CA ALA A 192 -11.41 36.11 18.06
C ALA A 192 -12.93 36.28 18.16
N SER A 193 -13.66 35.16 18.20
CA SER A 193 -15.13 35.17 18.32
C SER A 193 -15.58 35.81 19.64
N PHE A 194 -14.85 35.55 20.73
CA PHE A 194 -15.15 36.14 22.04
C PHE A 194 -14.89 37.64 22.08
N LEU A 195 -13.76 38.10 21.54
CA LEU A 195 -13.45 39.54 21.50
C LEU A 195 -14.44 40.32 20.64
N VAL A 196 -14.82 39.80 19.47
CA VAL A 196 -15.81 40.44 18.60
C VAL A 196 -17.20 40.40 19.24
N TYR A 197 -17.56 39.30 19.90
CA TYR A 197 -18.80 39.25 20.70
C TYR A 197 -18.83 40.34 21.76
N LEU A 198 -17.76 40.50 22.56
CA LEU A 198 -17.70 41.55 23.57
C LEU A 198 -17.78 42.96 22.99
N ALA A 199 -17.19 43.18 21.81
CA ALA A 199 -17.22 44.48 21.14
C ALA A 199 -18.60 44.81 20.51
N GLU A 200 -19.37 43.80 20.11
CA GLU A 200 -20.61 43.99 19.35
C GLU A 200 -21.89 43.66 20.14
N LYS A 201 -21.80 43.07 21.33
CA LYS A 201 -22.97 42.59 22.10
C LYS A 201 -23.94 43.70 22.54
N ASP A 202 -23.44 44.91 22.77
CA ASP A 202 -24.23 46.02 23.34
C ASP A 202 -24.76 46.98 22.25
N VAL A 203 -24.58 46.64 20.97
CA VAL A 203 -24.97 47.48 19.83
C VAL A 203 -26.41 47.17 19.43
N ALA A 204 -27.24 48.20 19.28
CA ALA A 204 -28.61 48.05 18.77
C ALA A 204 -28.61 47.45 17.35
N ASP A 205 -29.53 46.52 17.08
CA ASP A 205 -29.65 45.78 15.81
C ASP A 205 -28.44 44.91 15.39
N THR A 206 -27.57 44.56 16.34
CA THR A 206 -26.50 43.61 16.10
C THR A 206 -27.01 42.19 15.83
N LYS A 207 -26.31 41.48 14.93
CA LYS A 207 -26.53 40.03 14.72
C LYS A 207 -25.78 39.18 15.76
N PHE A 208 -24.88 39.77 16.53
CA PHE A 208 -24.09 39.09 17.58
C PHE A 208 -24.86 38.95 18.90
N LYS A 209 -26.00 38.26 18.88
CA LYS A 209 -26.91 38.14 20.05
C LYS A 209 -26.37 37.22 21.15
N ASN A 210 -25.59 36.22 20.78
CA ASN A 210 -25.01 35.25 21.70
C ASN A 210 -23.64 34.80 21.19
N PHE A 211 -22.89 34.10 22.05
CA PHE A 211 -21.55 33.63 21.69
C PHE A 211 -21.55 32.63 20.53
N ALA A 212 -22.63 31.85 20.31
CA ALA A 212 -22.71 30.91 19.21
C ALA A 212 -22.78 31.61 17.84
N GLU A 213 -23.49 32.74 17.75
CA GLU A 213 -23.53 33.57 16.52
C GLU A 213 -22.15 34.18 16.22
N ALA A 214 -21.44 34.63 17.26
CA ALA A 214 -20.07 35.11 17.10
C ALA A 214 -19.10 34.00 16.68
N LEU A 215 -19.32 32.78 17.16
CA LEU A 215 -18.54 31.60 16.76
C LEU A 215 -18.82 31.20 15.30
N TRP A 216 -20.09 31.26 14.86
CA TRP A 216 -20.47 31.09 13.46
C TRP A 216 -19.74 32.08 12.56
N TRP A 217 -19.80 33.37 12.90
CA TRP A 217 -19.06 34.42 12.21
C TRP A 217 -17.55 34.13 12.16
N GLY A 218 -16.96 33.71 13.29
CA GLY A 218 -15.55 33.37 13.39
C GLY A 218 -15.16 32.23 12.46
N VAL A 219 -15.96 31.15 12.39
CA VAL A 219 -15.70 30.01 11.51
C VAL A 219 -15.77 30.44 10.04
N ILE A 220 -16.82 31.17 9.64
CA ILE A 220 -17.01 31.65 8.26
C ILE A 220 -15.92 32.63 7.83
N THR A 221 -15.46 33.47 8.75
CA THR A 221 -14.40 34.47 8.48
C THR A 221 -13.02 33.82 8.41
N LEU A 222 -12.64 33.00 9.40
CA LEU A 222 -11.31 32.36 9.45
C LEU A 222 -11.13 31.28 8.37
N CYS A 223 -12.22 30.64 7.93
CA CYS A 223 -12.21 29.76 6.77
C CYS A 223 -12.28 30.51 5.43
N THR A 224 -12.23 31.85 5.44
CA THR A 224 -12.27 32.71 4.24
C THR A 224 -13.51 32.52 3.35
N VAL A 225 -14.63 32.06 3.92
CA VAL A 225 -15.90 31.87 3.20
C VAL A 225 -16.61 33.22 3.03
N GLY A 226 -16.78 33.96 4.13
CA GLY A 226 -17.26 35.35 4.10
C GLY A 226 -18.65 35.55 3.49
N TYR A 227 -19.67 34.87 3.99
CA TYR A 227 -21.06 35.04 3.49
C TYR A 227 -21.58 36.48 3.59
N GLY A 228 -21.09 37.28 4.53
CA GLY A 228 -21.53 38.67 4.75
C GLY A 228 -22.89 38.76 5.46
N ASP A 229 -23.44 37.64 5.89
CA ASP A 229 -24.65 37.55 6.71
C ASP A 229 -24.44 38.20 8.08
N MET A 230 -23.25 38.08 8.68
CA MET A 230 -22.87 38.73 9.94
C MET A 230 -21.56 39.49 9.78
N VAL A 231 -21.53 40.76 10.18
CA VAL A 231 -20.36 41.64 10.08
C VAL A 231 -20.35 42.58 11.28
N PRO A 232 -19.21 42.76 11.99
CA PRO A 232 -19.10 43.73 13.08
C PRO A 232 -19.38 45.14 12.56
N GLN A 233 -20.22 45.90 13.26
CA GLN A 233 -20.63 47.24 12.84
C GLN A 233 -19.74 48.31 13.47
N THR A 234 -19.32 48.10 14.72
CA THR A 234 -18.51 49.06 15.46
C THR A 234 -17.10 49.16 14.88
N TRP A 235 -16.49 50.34 15.01
CA TRP A 235 -15.09 50.52 14.61
C TRP A 235 -14.14 49.62 15.41
N GLN A 236 -14.41 49.45 16.72
CA GLN A 236 -13.63 48.59 17.60
C GLN A 236 -13.73 47.11 17.18
N GLY A 237 -14.94 46.61 16.94
CA GLY A 237 -15.18 45.26 16.44
C GLY A 237 -14.54 45.03 15.08
N LYS A 238 -14.61 45.99 14.16
CA LYS A 238 -13.93 45.93 12.84
C LYS A 238 -12.41 45.87 12.98
N PHE A 239 -11.82 46.65 13.89
CA PHE A 239 -10.38 46.65 14.12
C PHE A 239 -9.92 45.30 14.71
N ILE A 240 -10.61 44.82 15.75
CA ILE A 240 -10.35 43.52 16.38
C ILE A 240 -10.52 42.38 15.35
N ALA A 241 -11.62 42.39 14.60
CA ALA A 241 -11.90 41.40 13.57
C ALA A 241 -10.84 41.39 12.48
N SER A 242 -10.40 42.55 12.00
CA SER A 242 -9.36 42.65 10.97
C SER A 242 -8.03 42.07 11.45
N PHE A 243 -7.62 42.42 12.68
CA PHE A 243 -6.39 41.89 13.27
C PHE A 243 -6.47 40.37 13.50
N CYS A 244 -7.57 39.90 14.08
CA CYS A 244 -7.78 38.47 14.33
C CYS A 244 -7.90 37.66 13.04
N ALA A 245 -8.51 38.21 11.99
CA ALA A 245 -8.63 37.56 10.69
C ALA A 245 -7.26 37.35 10.03
N LEU A 246 -6.38 38.36 10.03
CA LEU A 246 -5.02 38.24 9.48
C LEU A 246 -4.23 37.10 10.13
N LEU A 247 -4.28 37.01 11.46
CA LEU A 247 -3.61 35.94 12.20
C LEU A 247 -4.29 34.58 12.00
N GLY A 248 -5.62 34.52 12.14
CA GLY A 248 -6.37 33.26 12.12
C GLY A 248 -6.40 32.59 10.75
N ILE A 249 -6.56 33.36 9.66
CA ILE A 249 -6.52 32.82 8.28
C ILE A 249 -5.19 32.10 8.02
N SER A 250 -4.08 32.69 8.49
CA SER A 250 -2.75 32.10 8.34
C SER A 250 -2.70 30.70 8.96
N PHE A 251 -3.20 30.52 10.19
CA PHE A 251 -3.20 29.21 10.86
C PHE A 251 -4.16 28.20 10.23
N PHE A 252 -5.34 28.62 9.77
CA PHE A 252 -6.30 27.72 9.09
C PHE A 252 -5.84 27.29 7.70
N ALA A 253 -4.97 28.07 7.04
CA ALA A 253 -4.37 27.71 5.76
C ALA A 253 -3.20 26.69 5.89
N LEU A 254 -2.51 26.64 7.03
CA LEU A 254 -1.33 25.78 7.22
C LEU A 254 -1.58 24.28 7.03
N PRO A 255 -2.68 23.67 7.53
CA PRO A 255 -2.96 22.25 7.30
C PRO A 255 -2.95 21.86 5.82
N ALA A 256 -3.50 22.70 4.93
CA ALA A 256 -3.47 22.46 3.49
C ALA A 256 -2.04 22.51 2.93
N GLY A 257 -1.21 23.46 3.37
CA GLY A 257 0.20 23.58 2.98
C GLY A 257 1.07 22.43 3.47
N ILE A 258 0.88 21.98 4.72
CA ILE A 258 1.58 20.83 5.31
C ILE A 258 1.22 19.55 4.54
N LEU A 259 -0.07 19.31 4.27
CA LEU A 259 -0.49 18.15 3.49
C LEU A 259 0.06 18.21 2.06
N GLY A 260 -0.01 19.36 1.39
CA GLY A 260 0.51 19.57 0.04
C GLY A 260 2.00 19.25 -0.08
N SER A 261 2.82 19.81 0.83
CA SER A 261 4.26 19.52 0.87
C SER A 261 4.56 18.06 1.23
N GLY A 262 3.81 17.46 2.16
CA GLY A 262 3.91 16.04 2.52
C GLY A 262 3.62 15.09 1.37
N PHE A 263 2.61 15.39 0.53
CA PHE A 263 2.35 14.63 -0.69
C PHE A 263 3.50 14.75 -1.71
N ALA A 264 4.01 15.96 -1.93
CA ALA A 264 5.11 16.20 -2.86
C ALA A 264 6.37 15.43 -2.47
N LEU A 265 6.77 15.49 -1.19
CA LEU A 265 7.92 14.76 -0.65
C LEU A 265 7.75 13.24 -0.82
N LYS A 266 6.53 12.72 -0.58
CA LYS A 266 6.26 11.29 -0.70
C LYS A 266 6.31 10.80 -2.16
N VAL A 267 5.84 11.60 -3.11
CA VAL A 267 5.98 11.31 -4.54
C VAL A 267 7.46 11.30 -4.95
N GLN A 268 8.24 12.28 -4.48
CA GLN A 268 9.68 12.36 -4.74
C GLN A 268 10.45 11.16 -4.14
N GLN A 269 10.12 10.76 -2.90
CA GLN A 269 10.69 9.56 -2.26
C GLN A 269 10.36 8.28 -3.04
N GLN A 270 9.12 8.14 -3.54
CA GLN A 270 8.73 6.99 -4.37
C GLN A 270 9.51 6.94 -5.69
N GLN A 271 9.80 8.08 -6.31
CA GLN A 271 10.64 8.13 -7.52
C GLN A 271 12.08 7.67 -7.22
N ARG A 272 12.68 8.11 -6.11
CA ARG A 272 14.01 7.63 -5.68
C ARG A 272 14.02 6.14 -5.38
N GLN A 273 12.95 5.62 -4.80
CA GLN A 273 12.81 4.17 -4.55
C GLN A 273 12.58 3.36 -5.83
N LYS A 274 12.03 3.92 -6.92
CA LYS A 274 11.89 3.20 -8.20
C LYS A 274 13.24 2.83 -8.84
N HIS A 275 14.34 3.48 -8.45
CA HIS A 275 15.72 3.10 -8.83
C HIS A 275 16.21 1.84 -8.06
N MET A 276 15.33 0.86 -7.89
CA MET A 276 15.46 -0.26 -6.95
C MET A 276 16.20 -1.49 -7.51
N ILE A 277 17.23 -1.29 -8.33
CA ILE A 277 18.11 -2.39 -8.76
C ILE A 277 18.83 -3.01 -7.55
N ARG A 278 19.06 -2.24 -6.48
CA ARG A 278 19.77 -2.67 -5.26
C ARG A 278 19.00 -3.63 -4.35
N ARG A 279 17.66 -3.74 -4.43
CA ARG A 279 16.88 -4.60 -3.51
C ARG A 279 16.70 -6.05 -3.99
N ARG A 280 17.05 -6.37 -5.25
CA ARG A 280 16.89 -7.72 -5.80
C ARG A 280 17.85 -8.73 -5.14
N GLN A 281 19.10 -8.32 -4.92
CA GLN A 281 20.14 -9.19 -4.38
C GLN A 281 19.89 -9.55 -2.90
N PRO A 282 19.60 -8.59 -1.98
CA PRO A 282 19.30 -8.94 -0.59
C PRO A 282 18.08 -9.87 -0.44
N ALA A 283 17.03 -9.68 -1.25
CA ALA A 283 15.86 -10.55 -1.24
C ALA A 283 16.21 -11.98 -1.68
N ALA A 284 17.04 -12.14 -2.71
CA ALA A 284 17.51 -13.45 -3.15
C ALA A 284 18.35 -14.15 -2.07
N THR A 285 19.28 -13.42 -1.44
CA THR A 285 20.10 -13.95 -0.34
C THR A 285 19.24 -14.42 0.83
N LEU A 286 18.22 -13.65 1.22
CA LEU A 286 17.30 -14.02 2.29
C LEU A 286 16.54 -15.32 1.99
N ILE A 287 16.00 -15.45 0.76
CA ILE A 287 15.29 -16.67 0.34
C ILE A 287 16.23 -17.88 0.38
N GLN A 288 17.45 -17.72 -0.13
CA GLN A 288 18.42 -18.81 -0.15
C GLN A 288 18.89 -19.19 1.25
N ALA A 289 19.13 -18.22 2.14
CA ALA A 289 19.52 -18.46 3.53
C ALA A 289 18.40 -19.20 4.28
N LEU A 290 17.16 -18.75 4.17
CA LEU A 290 16.00 -19.42 4.79
C LEU A 290 15.84 -20.86 4.29
N TRP A 291 16.00 -21.09 2.99
CA TRP A 291 15.95 -22.44 2.43
C TRP A 291 17.09 -23.33 2.96
N ARG A 292 18.31 -22.78 3.08
CA ARG A 292 19.45 -23.52 3.65
C ARG A 292 19.26 -23.86 5.13
N CYS A 293 18.72 -22.93 5.93
CA CYS A 293 18.36 -23.20 7.33
C CYS A 293 17.30 -24.28 7.44
N TYR A 294 16.25 -24.20 6.61
CA TYR A 294 15.20 -25.21 6.56
C TYR A 294 15.71 -26.59 6.11
N ALA A 295 16.56 -26.64 5.08
CA ALA A 295 17.10 -27.88 4.56
C ALA A 295 18.17 -28.53 5.46
N ALA A 296 18.67 -27.80 6.47
CA ALA A 296 19.64 -28.28 7.45
C ALA A 296 18.99 -28.98 8.67
N ASP A 297 17.66 -29.14 8.67
CA ASP A 297 16.92 -29.89 9.69
C ASP A 297 17.37 -31.37 9.74
N GLU A 298 17.35 -31.98 10.93
CA GLU A 298 17.88 -33.34 11.19
C GLU A 298 17.08 -34.42 10.42
N HIS A 299 15.80 -34.17 10.17
CA HIS A 299 14.93 -35.04 9.38
C HIS A 299 14.95 -34.74 7.86
N SER A 300 15.74 -33.76 7.42
CA SER A 300 15.80 -33.34 6.01
C SER A 300 16.78 -34.19 5.20
N MET A 301 16.26 -34.92 4.21
CA MET A 301 17.02 -35.79 3.29
C MET A 301 17.74 -35.02 2.16
N SER A 302 17.97 -33.72 2.30
CA SER A 302 18.48 -32.88 1.19
C SER A 302 19.99 -33.04 0.99
N VAL A 303 20.39 -34.12 0.29
CA VAL A 303 21.80 -34.42 -0.06
C VAL A 303 22.46 -33.27 -0.83
N ALA A 304 21.70 -32.57 -1.69
CA ALA A 304 22.20 -31.45 -2.49
C ALA A 304 22.64 -30.25 -1.64
N THR A 305 22.04 -30.03 -0.47
CA THR A 305 22.42 -28.94 0.44
C THR A 305 23.78 -29.21 1.08
N TRP A 306 24.03 -30.46 1.47
CA TRP A 306 25.25 -30.86 2.16
C TRP A 306 26.41 -31.16 1.21
N LYS A 307 26.14 -31.51 -0.05
CA LYS A 307 27.15 -31.79 -1.09
C LYS A 307 28.15 -30.65 -1.33
N ILE A 308 27.74 -29.39 -1.13
CA ILE A 308 28.65 -28.22 -1.21
C ILE A 308 29.66 -28.19 -0.05
N HIS A 309 29.31 -28.77 1.09
CA HIS A 309 30.13 -28.80 2.30
C HIS A 309 30.89 -30.12 2.48
N GLN A 310 30.67 -31.10 1.61
CA GLN A 310 31.41 -32.36 1.60
C GLN A 310 32.79 -32.13 0.97
N ILE A 311 33.84 -32.35 1.75
CA ILE A 311 35.23 -32.34 1.28
C ILE A 311 35.58 -33.79 0.87
N PRO A 312 36.11 -34.03 -0.34
CA PRO A 312 36.62 -35.35 -0.70
C PRO A 312 37.76 -35.73 0.25
N LEU A 313 37.66 -36.87 0.93
CA LEU A 313 38.77 -37.39 1.73
C LEU A 313 39.96 -37.67 0.80
N PRO A 314 41.21 -37.35 1.20
CA PRO A 314 42.39 -37.80 0.48
C PRO A 314 42.34 -39.33 0.37
N SER A 315 42.61 -39.88 -0.82
CA SER A 315 42.75 -41.32 -0.98
C SER A 315 43.82 -41.83 0.00
N PRO A 316 43.59 -42.96 0.71
CA PRO A 316 44.57 -43.48 1.64
C PRO A 316 45.91 -43.67 0.93
N GLN A 317 46.98 -43.19 1.57
CA GLN A 317 48.34 -43.36 1.03
C GLN A 317 48.62 -44.85 0.94
N THR A 318 48.72 -45.37 -0.28
CA THR A 318 49.22 -46.71 -0.52
C THR A 318 50.65 -46.73 0.00
N SER A 319 50.89 -47.49 1.08
CA SER A 319 52.21 -47.73 1.64
C SER A 319 53.14 -48.17 0.50
N ARG A 320 54.11 -47.31 0.14
CA ARG A 320 55.15 -47.63 -0.83
C ARG A 320 55.97 -48.80 -0.29
N VAL A 321 55.66 -50.01 -0.76
CA VAL A 321 56.67 -51.05 -0.88
C VAL A 321 57.47 -50.73 -2.15
N MET A 322 58.78 -50.66 -1.98
CA MET A 322 59.73 -50.38 -3.04
C MET A 322 59.73 -51.52 -4.07
N SER A 323 59.47 -51.20 -5.34
CA SER A 323 60.16 -51.88 -6.44
C SER A 323 60.37 -50.89 -7.58
N ALA A 324 61.64 -50.68 -7.91
CA ALA A 324 62.07 -49.89 -9.04
C ALA A 324 61.62 -50.52 -10.37
N SER A 325 61.66 -49.70 -11.41
CA SER A 325 61.42 -50.01 -12.83
C SER A 325 59.96 -49.96 -13.25
N PHE A 326 59.55 -48.82 -13.79
CA PHE A 326 59.24 -48.68 -15.21
C PHE A 326 59.12 -47.18 -15.52
N LYS A 327 60.11 -46.65 -16.24
CA LYS A 327 59.95 -45.40 -16.99
C LYS A 327 58.88 -45.66 -18.04
N ASN A 328 57.83 -44.83 -18.10
CA ASN A 328 57.24 -44.41 -19.36
C ASN A 328 56.39 -43.15 -19.19
N ASN A 329 56.55 -42.29 -20.19
CA ASN A 329 55.94 -40.98 -20.39
C ASN A 329 54.42 -40.96 -20.25
N ALA A 330 53.90 -40.00 -19.49
CA ALA A 330 52.70 -39.21 -19.84
C ALA A 330 52.44 -38.17 -18.73
N SER A 331 53.32 -37.17 -18.60
CA SER A 331 53.03 -36.00 -17.77
C SER A 331 52.56 -34.85 -18.65
N PHE A 332 51.40 -34.31 -18.27
CA PHE A 332 50.96 -32.93 -18.51
C PHE A 332 50.00 -32.67 -19.69
N VAL A 333 48.93 -33.47 -19.80
CA VAL A 333 47.68 -32.97 -20.40
C VAL A 333 46.49 -33.50 -19.58
N SER A 334 45.51 -32.62 -19.35
CA SER A 334 44.22 -32.81 -18.67
C SER A 334 44.16 -32.60 -17.15
N ARG A 335 44.21 -31.32 -16.73
CA ARG A 335 43.33 -30.79 -15.67
C ARG A 335 43.34 -29.26 -15.63
N LEU A 336 42.58 -28.65 -16.54
CA LEU A 336 42.06 -27.30 -16.37
C LEU A 336 40.55 -27.35 -16.64
N PRO A 337 39.67 -27.04 -15.66
CA PRO A 337 38.28 -26.79 -15.95
C PRO A 337 38.16 -25.45 -16.69
N THR A 338 37.76 -25.52 -17.96
CA THR A 338 37.30 -24.38 -18.75
C THR A 338 36.05 -23.77 -18.12
N ILE A 339 36.21 -22.68 -17.36
CA ILE A 339 35.17 -21.66 -17.23
C ILE A 339 35.61 -20.44 -18.04
N ARG A 340 34.98 -20.33 -19.21
CA ARG A 340 35.13 -19.23 -20.16
C ARG A 340 34.51 -17.97 -19.55
N ARG A 341 35.34 -17.07 -19.01
CA ARG A 341 34.93 -15.71 -18.64
C ARG A 341 35.05 -14.84 -19.90
N HIS A 342 33.93 -14.41 -20.48
CA HIS A 342 33.96 -13.41 -21.54
C HIS A 342 34.47 -12.07 -20.95
N LYS A 343 35.60 -11.58 -21.48
CA LYS A 343 36.07 -10.21 -21.28
C LYS A 343 36.05 -9.53 -22.65
N SER A 344 35.20 -8.53 -22.81
CA SER A 344 35.20 -7.64 -23.98
C SER A 344 36.32 -6.60 -23.83
N THR A 345 37.28 -6.72 -24.74
CA THR A 345 38.00 -5.68 -25.49
C THR A 345 38.67 -4.52 -24.75
N SER A 346 40.00 -4.50 -24.83
CA SER A 346 40.88 -3.34 -24.63
C SER A 346 41.32 -2.76 -25.97
N LEU A 347 41.45 -1.44 -26.07
CA LEU A 347 42.25 -0.76 -27.10
C LEU A 347 43.13 0.33 -26.44
N HIS A 348 44.44 0.14 -26.61
CA HIS A 348 45.59 1.06 -26.70
C HIS A 348 45.74 2.38 -25.89
N SER A 349 46.82 2.37 -25.08
CA SER A 349 47.96 3.31 -24.95
C SER A 349 47.81 4.79 -24.50
N PRO A 350 48.87 5.38 -23.88
CA PRO A 350 48.79 6.58 -23.03
C PRO A 350 49.41 7.86 -23.64
N ALA A 351 48.95 9.04 -23.20
CA ALA A 351 49.67 10.32 -23.27
C ALA A 351 49.06 11.35 -22.27
N PRO A 352 49.82 12.37 -21.83
CA PRO A 352 49.71 12.96 -20.49
C PRO A 352 48.77 14.18 -20.38
N ALA A 353 48.53 14.58 -19.13
CA ALA A 353 47.63 15.62 -18.63
C ALA A 353 47.85 17.04 -19.21
N PRO A 354 46.89 17.93 -18.94
CA PRO A 354 47.20 19.02 -18.00
C PRO A 354 46.12 19.25 -16.93
N ALA A 355 46.57 19.77 -15.77
CA ALA A 355 45.77 20.34 -14.67
C ALA A 355 45.02 21.63 -15.14
N PRO A 356 44.12 22.31 -14.36
CA PRO A 356 44.04 22.32 -12.90
C PRO A 356 42.66 22.50 -12.21
N HIS A 357 42.72 22.50 -10.88
CA HIS A 357 41.87 23.23 -9.91
C HIS A 357 40.54 22.65 -9.34
N ALA A 358 40.61 22.48 -8.02
CA ALA A 358 39.71 23.04 -6.98
C ALA A 358 38.61 22.16 -6.35
N LYS A 359 38.88 21.84 -5.06
CA LYS A 359 37.99 21.86 -3.88
C LYS A 359 36.55 21.31 -4.02
N HIS A 360 36.24 20.22 -3.32
CA HIS A 360 35.48 20.34 -2.06
C HIS A 360 35.46 19.03 -1.25
N ARG A 361 35.69 19.22 0.05
CA ARG A 361 35.59 18.27 1.15
C ARG A 361 34.12 17.97 1.45
N TYR A 362 33.76 16.70 1.58
CA TYR A 362 32.60 16.24 2.36
C TYR A 362 32.91 14.89 3.00
N ASP A 363 32.75 14.85 4.32
CA ASP A 363 32.97 13.72 5.20
C ASP A 363 32.02 12.55 4.88
N VAL A 364 32.59 11.34 4.84
CA VAL A 364 31.86 10.08 4.83
C VAL A 364 32.31 9.29 6.05
N ASN A 365 31.58 9.42 7.16
CA ASN A 365 31.65 8.50 8.29
C ASN A 365 30.23 8.27 8.82
N ALA A 366 29.56 7.24 8.28
CA ALA A 366 28.41 6.56 8.89
C ALA A 366 27.92 5.43 7.96
N SER A 367 28.73 4.37 7.78
CA SER A 367 28.29 3.11 7.13
C SER A 367 29.14 1.89 7.51
N ALA A 368 30.17 2.03 8.35
CA ALA A 368 31.05 0.92 8.71
C ALA A 368 30.49 0.05 9.87
N GLU A 369 29.61 0.58 10.72
CA GLU A 369 29.17 -0.15 11.93
C GLU A 369 28.13 -1.24 11.64
N ASN A 370 27.27 -1.09 10.64
CA ASN A 370 26.22 -2.09 10.31
C ASN A 370 26.71 -3.28 9.46
N LEU A 371 27.87 -3.18 8.80
CA LEU A 371 28.49 -4.34 8.14
C LEU A 371 29.26 -5.23 9.13
N GLY A 372 29.75 -4.64 10.23
CA GLY A 372 30.42 -5.35 11.31
C GLY A 372 29.47 -6.35 11.97
N GLU A 373 28.31 -5.89 12.44
CA GLU A 373 27.34 -6.71 13.18
C GLU A 373 26.81 -7.93 12.39
N LEU A 374 26.64 -7.81 11.07
CA LEU A 374 26.18 -8.92 10.24
C LEU A 374 27.26 -10.00 10.05
N HIS A 375 28.54 -9.59 10.00
CA HIS A 375 29.68 -10.49 9.95
C HIS A 375 29.93 -11.16 11.31
N THR A 376 29.78 -10.44 12.43
CA THR A 376 29.88 -11.03 13.78
C THR A 376 28.73 -11.98 14.07
N ALA A 377 27.50 -11.68 13.63
CA ALA A 377 26.37 -12.62 13.76
C ALA A 377 26.59 -13.91 12.96
N HIS A 378 27.15 -13.80 11.74
CA HIS A 378 27.49 -14.97 10.92
C HIS A 378 28.67 -15.77 11.50
N ALA A 379 29.64 -15.10 12.13
CA ALA A 379 30.74 -15.75 12.84
C ALA A 379 30.29 -16.46 14.13
N LEU A 380 29.39 -15.84 14.92
CA LEU A 380 28.82 -16.43 16.14
C LEU A 380 27.93 -17.63 15.84
N LEU A 381 27.15 -17.58 14.76
CA LEU A 381 26.37 -18.73 14.29
C LEU A 381 27.26 -19.89 13.84
N ASN A 382 28.37 -19.62 13.14
CA ASN A 382 29.32 -20.65 12.76
C ASN A 382 30.09 -21.20 13.96
N TYR A 383 30.48 -20.37 14.93
CA TYR A 383 31.16 -20.79 16.15
C TYR A 383 30.27 -21.69 17.02
N ASN A 384 29.00 -21.31 17.25
CA ASN A 384 28.05 -22.12 18.01
C ASN A 384 27.71 -23.44 17.30
N LYS A 385 27.64 -23.44 15.96
CA LYS A 385 27.45 -24.65 15.15
C LYS A 385 28.65 -25.59 15.24
N MET A 386 29.87 -25.06 15.23
CA MET A 386 31.11 -25.84 15.36
C MET A 386 31.28 -26.39 16.79
N LYS A 387 30.88 -25.65 17.82
CA LYS A 387 30.87 -26.11 19.22
C LYS A 387 29.88 -27.27 19.42
N CYS A 388 28.68 -27.17 18.85
CA CYS A 388 27.65 -28.21 18.94
C CYS A 388 28.05 -29.52 18.21
N ILE A 389 28.82 -29.41 17.11
CA ILE A 389 29.40 -30.56 16.39
C ILE A 389 30.52 -31.21 17.20
N ASN A 390 31.43 -30.42 17.80
CA ASN A 390 32.53 -30.96 18.60
C ASN A 390 32.05 -31.65 19.88
N THR A 391 31.04 -31.13 20.56
CA THR A 391 30.50 -31.76 21.78
C THR A 391 29.77 -33.09 21.49
N ARG A 392 29.21 -33.27 20.29
CA ARG A 392 28.60 -34.54 19.86
C ARG A 392 29.62 -35.59 19.44
N LEU A 393 30.74 -35.20 18.83
CA LEU A 393 31.83 -36.12 18.49
C LEU A 393 32.54 -36.67 19.74
N THR A 394 32.81 -35.82 20.74
CA THR A 394 33.44 -36.24 22.00
C THR A 394 32.56 -37.15 22.87
N ASN A 395 31.24 -37.10 22.71
CA ASN A 395 30.32 -38.00 23.44
C ASN A 395 30.15 -39.35 22.73
N HIS A 396 30.36 -39.42 21.42
CA HIS A 396 30.29 -40.67 20.66
C HIS A 396 31.55 -41.54 20.86
N ASP A 397 32.72 -40.92 21.10
CA ASP A 397 33.98 -41.63 21.40
C ASP A 397 34.10 -42.11 22.87
N ARG A 398 33.14 -41.78 23.75
CA ARG A 398 33.10 -42.29 25.15
C ARG A 398 32.08 -43.41 25.37
N GLN A 399 31.31 -43.79 24.36
CA GLN A 399 30.29 -44.85 24.43
C GLN A 399 30.59 -46.07 23.53
N GLN A 400 31.80 -46.14 22.96
CA GLN A 400 32.42 -47.38 22.51
C GLN A 400 33.60 -47.69 23.45
#